data_AF-A0A9W9PCD5-F1
#
_entry.id   AF-A0A9W9PCD5-F1
#
_cell.length_a   1.000
_cell.length_b   1.000
_cell.length_c   1.000
_cell.angle_alpha   90.00
_cell.angle_beta   90.00
_cell.angle_gamma   90.00
#
_symmetry.space_group_name_H-M   'P 1'
#
loop_
_entity.id
_entity.type
_entity.pdbx_description
1 polymer ?
#
loop_
_entity_poly.entity_id
_entity_poly.type
_entity_poly.pdbx_seq_one_letter_code
_entity_poly.pdbx_strand_id
1 'polypeptide(L)'
;MIYQNAGASKNVRFDDLSERTLLFSPTDAPLTLTSEPTSTAGGDTAEGPTDGTSMFLKLSRDKRFIILNPTFTAPSTLQPIRLESLELSPSYRLIRGKVAVLNIAFQKDISILFSLDNWKTVSEVAAEHLQSHHEGHSVVSDLFSFVIDKDNLPLDTGNILQLCARYAVANQLFWDNNNERNYRIHLVT
;
A
#
# COMPACT_ATOMS: atom_id res chain seq x y z
N MET A 1 0.48 -8.25 -63.99
CA MET A 1 0.67 -6.80 -63.79
C MET A 1 1.17 -6.59 -62.39
N ILE A 2 2.35 -5.98 -62.28
CA ILE A 2 3.12 -5.75 -61.06
C ILE A 2 2.82 -4.32 -60.62
N TYR A 3 2.48 -4.08 -59.35
CA TYR A 3 2.60 -2.75 -58.76
C TYR A 3 3.26 -2.83 -57.39
N GLN A 4 4.20 -1.90 -57.23
CA GLN A 4 5.24 -1.82 -56.22
C GLN A 4 4.74 -1.33 -54.86
N ASN A 5 5.47 -1.83 -53.86
CA ASN A 5 5.78 -1.32 -52.53
C ASN A 5 5.67 0.20 -52.32
N ALA A 6 5.01 0.60 -51.22
CA ALA A 6 5.28 1.85 -50.53
C ALA A 6 5.28 1.59 -49.01
N GLY A 7 6.46 1.31 -48.47
CA GLY A 7 6.68 1.20 -47.03
C GLY A 7 6.45 2.53 -46.33
N ALA A 8 5.63 2.52 -45.30
CA ALA A 8 5.53 3.62 -44.35
C ALA A 8 6.24 3.20 -43.06
N SER A 9 7.55 3.48 -42.96
CA SER A 9 8.22 3.51 -41.67
C SER A 9 7.81 4.81 -40.98
N LYS A 10 7.10 4.72 -39.85
CA LYS A 10 6.84 5.88 -39.00
C LYS A 10 7.70 5.74 -37.75
N ASN A 11 8.74 6.56 -37.71
CA ASN A 11 9.78 6.58 -36.70
C ASN A 11 9.24 7.14 -35.37
N VAL A 12 9.73 6.59 -34.25
CA VAL A 12 9.58 7.21 -32.93
C VAL A 12 10.56 8.37 -32.86
N ARG A 13 10.05 9.57 -32.60
CA ARG A 13 10.86 10.78 -32.36
C ARG A 13 10.88 10.98 -30.85
N PHE A 14 12.05 10.83 -30.24
CA PHE A 14 12.27 11.24 -28.86
C PHE A 14 12.63 12.73 -28.89
N ASP A 15 11.94 13.54 -28.10
CA ASP A 15 12.38 14.91 -27.85
C ASP A 15 13.72 14.87 -27.13
N ASP A 16 14.70 15.59 -27.66
CA ASP A 16 15.99 15.83 -27.02
C ASP A 16 15.83 16.87 -25.91
N LEU A 17 15.11 16.47 -24.86
CA LEU A 17 15.24 17.08 -23.55
C LEU A 17 16.13 16.17 -22.72
N SER A 18 17.37 16.05 -23.20
CA SER A 18 18.49 15.40 -22.55
C SER A 18 18.70 15.99 -21.16
N GLU A 19 18.43 15.13 -20.17
CA GLU A 19 19.26 14.87 -19.01
C GLU A 19 20.16 16.03 -18.58
N ARG A 20 19.57 17.04 -17.92
CA ARG A 20 20.36 18.00 -17.14
C ARG A 20 20.84 17.30 -15.88
N THR A 21 22.08 16.82 -15.90
CA THR A 21 22.80 16.47 -14.67
C THR A 21 23.06 17.77 -13.91
N LEU A 22 22.30 18.02 -12.85
CA LEU A 22 22.53 19.14 -11.94
C LEU A 22 23.60 18.72 -10.93
N LEU A 23 24.73 19.43 -10.94
CA LEU A 23 25.79 19.25 -9.96
C LEU A 23 25.39 19.99 -8.68
N PHE A 24 25.02 19.25 -7.65
CA PHE A 24 24.70 19.81 -6.34
C PHE A 24 25.98 20.03 -5.55
N SER A 25 26.17 21.26 -5.04
CA SER A 25 27.24 21.52 -4.08
C SER A 25 26.77 21.08 -2.67
N PRO A 26 27.68 20.62 -1.78
CA PRO A 26 27.30 20.15 -0.43
C PRO A 26 26.60 21.20 0.45
N THR A 27 26.56 22.46 0.02
CA THR A 27 25.98 23.59 0.74
C THR A 27 24.61 24.02 0.20
N ASP A 28 24.12 23.39 -0.88
CA ASP A 28 22.82 23.71 -1.47
C ASP A 28 21.68 23.13 -0.64
N ALA A 29 20.84 24.00 -0.09
CA ALA A 29 19.62 23.61 0.60
C ALA A 29 18.52 23.21 -0.42
N PRO A 30 17.70 22.17 -0.15
CA PRO A 30 16.68 21.74 -1.08
C PRO A 30 15.62 22.83 -1.30
N LEU A 31 15.35 23.17 -2.55
CA LEU A 31 14.30 24.11 -2.95
C LEU A 31 12.91 23.47 -2.72
N THR A 32 12.15 24.02 -1.78
CA THR A 32 10.74 23.70 -1.55
C THR A 32 9.91 24.17 -2.76
N LEU A 33 9.16 23.27 -3.39
CA LEU A 33 8.20 23.61 -4.43
C LEU A 33 6.98 24.29 -3.81
N THR A 34 7.02 25.62 -3.67
CA THR A 34 5.82 26.44 -3.43
C THR A 34 5.24 26.88 -4.78
N SER A 35 4.23 26.16 -5.25
CA SER A 35 3.32 26.69 -6.27
C SER A 35 2.29 27.57 -5.58
N GLU A 36 2.40 28.89 -5.72
CA GLU A 36 1.30 29.81 -5.38
C GLU A 36 0.20 29.73 -6.43
N PRO A 37 -1.08 29.74 -6.01
CA PRO A 37 -2.14 30.33 -6.80
C PRO A 37 -2.59 31.67 -6.20
N THR A 38 -2.75 32.62 -7.11
CA THR A 38 -3.17 34.01 -6.94
C THR A 38 -4.47 34.17 -6.12
N SER A 39 -4.47 35.17 -5.23
CA SER A 39 -5.57 35.61 -4.38
C SER A 39 -6.83 36.06 -5.16
N THR A 40 -8.02 35.65 -4.69
CA THR A 40 -9.25 36.47 -4.74
C THR A 40 -10.06 36.19 -3.48
N ALA A 41 -10.64 37.25 -2.92
CA ALA A 41 -11.09 37.42 -1.54
C ALA A 41 -12.37 36.67 -1.14
N GLY A 42 -12.45 36.35 0.17
CA GLY A 42 -13.66 36.49 0.99
C GLY A 42 -14.44 35.21 1.32
N GLY A 43 -14.41 34.81 2.60
CA GLY A 43 -15.41 33.91 3.19
C GLY A 43 -14.85 33.05 4.32
N ASP A 44 -15.06 33.47 5.57
CA ASP A 44 -14.78 32.69 6.77
C ASP A 44 -15.62 31.40 6.79
N THR A 45 -14.98 30.24 6.71
CA THR A 45 -15.51 28.99 7.28
C THR A 45 -14.33 28.11 7.67
N ALA A 46 -14.26 27.74 8.94
CA ALA A 46 -13.20 26.91 9.50
C ALA A 46 -13.29 25.47 8.96
N GLU A 47 -12.64 25.21 7.84
CA GLU A 47 -12.38 23.87 7.33
C GLU A 47 -11.09 23.35 7.99
N GLY A 48 -11.23 22.33 8.84
CA GLY A 48 -10.10 21.62 9.44
C GLY A 48 -9.24 20.94 8.35
N PRO A 49 -7.99 20.57 8.64
CA PRO A 49 -7.12 19.99 7.63
C PRO A 49 -7.66 18.62 7.20
N THR A 50 -8.10 18.54 5.95
CA THR A 50 -8.35 17.30 5.19
C THR A 50 -7.01 16.67 4.84
N ASP A 51 -6.33 16.15 5.86
CA ASP A 51 -5.07 15.42 5.67
C ASP A 51 -5.37 13.91 5.65
N GLY A 52 -5.54 13.37 4.45
CA GLY A 52 -5.61 11.92 4.21
C GLY A 52 -4.34 11.17 4.65
N THR A 53 -3.29 11.89 5.02
CA THR A 53 -2.07 11.35 5.65
C THR A 53 -2.27 11.08 7.16
N SER A 54 -3.27 11.71 7.79
CA SER A 54 -3.47 11.73 9.25
C SER A 54 -4.06 10.44 9.84
N MET A 55 -4.67 9.57 9.03
CA MET A 55 -5.08 8.23 9.48
C MET A 55 -3.99 7.17 9.30
N PHE A 56 -3.04 7.37 8.39
CA PHE A 56 -2.12 6.31 7.95
C PHE A 56 -0.88 6.11 8.83
N LEU A 57 -0.53 7.10 9.66
CA LEU A 57 0.64 7.03 10.56
C LEU A 57 0.31 7.35 12.02
N LYS A 58 -0.94 7.15 12.46
CA LYS A 58 -1.31 7.27 13.88
C LYS A 58 -0.85 6.09 14.75
N LEU A 59 0.15 5.33 14.31
CA LEU A 59 0.68 4.17 15.03
C LEU A 59 1.97 4.41 15.80
N SER A 60 2.59 5.58 15.68
CA SER A 60 3.87 5.81 16.34
C SER A 60 3.78 6.85 17.45
N ARG A 61 2.98 6.58 18.49
CA ARG A 61 3.31 7.06 19.85
C ARG A 61 3.79 5.96 20.77
N ASP A 62 3.52 4.69 20.44
CA ASP A 62 3.96 3.55 21.24
C ASP A 62 5.18 2.89 20.59
N LYS A 63 6.31 2.93 21.27
CA LYS A 63 7.58 2.34 20.80
C LYS A 63 7.53 0.81 20.67
N ARG A 64 6.45 0.16 21.10
CA ARG A 64 6.33 -1.30 21.11
C ARG A 64 5.86 -1.94 19.80
N PHE A 65 5.48 -1.12 18.82
CA PHE A 65 5.02 -1.57 17.51
C PHE A 65 5.58 -0.68 16.42
N ILE A 66 6.52 -1.20 15.63
CA ILE A 66 7.21 -0.42 14.61
C ILE A 66 7.08 -1.14 13.27
N ILE A 67 6.41 -0.48 12.31
CA ILE A 67 6.38 -0.92 10.92
C ILE A 67 7.69 -0.46 10.27
N LEU A 68 8.53 -1.42 9.84
CA LEU A 68 9.89 -1.14 9.36
C LEU A 68 9.91 -0.66 7.91
N ASN A 69 8.91 -1.01 7.12
CA ASN A 69 8.80 -0.65 5.71
C ASN A 69 7.34 -0.36 5.31
N PRO A 70 6.77 0.78 5.77
CA PRO A 70 5.41 1.16 5.47
C PRO A 70 5.30 1.54 3.99
N THR A 71 5.06 0.56 3.13
CA THR A 71 4.72 0.80 1.73
C THR A 71 3.22 0.63 1.62
N PHE A 72 2.53 1.65 2.12
CA PHE A 72 1.12 1.81 1.93
C PHE A 72 0.94 2.74 0.74
N THR A 73 0.80 2.14 -0.44
CA THR A 73 0.57 2.91 -1.65
C THR A 73 -0.80 3.58 -1.56
N ALA A 74 -0.89 4.81 -2.09
CA ALA A 74 -2.17 5.43 -2.37
C ALA A 74 -3.03 4.46 -3.21
N PRO A 75 -4.37 4.55 -3.16
CA PRO A 75 -5.24 3.68 -3.94
C PRO A 75 -4.92 3.80 -5.44
N SER A 76 -4.04 2.93 -5.94
CA SER A 76 -3.86 2.76 -7.37
C SER A 76 -4.91 1.76 -7.80
N THR A 77 -5.70 2.14 -8.80
CA THR A 77 -6.81 1.33 -9.34
C THR A 77 -6.35 0.01 -9.97
N LEU A 78 -5.05 -0.24 -10.02
CA LEU A 78 -4.44 -1.38 -10.71
C LEU A 78 -3.97 -2.51 -9.79
N GLN A 79 -3.84 -2.29 -8.47
CA GLN A 79 -3.41 -3.36 -7.56
C GLN A 79 -4.61 -4.20 -7.10
N PRO A 80 -4.67 -5.51 -7.42
CA PRO A 80 -5.83 -6.35 -7.09
C PRO A 80 -6.02 -6.60 -5.60
N ILE A 81 -4.95 -6.51 -4.82
CA ILE A 81 -4.92 -6.61 -3.37
C ILE A 81 -3.88 -5.61 -2.84
N ARG A 82 -4.21 -4.95 -1.72
CA ARG A 82 -3.30 -4.04 -1.03
C ARG A 82 -3.56 -4.05 0.47
N LEU A 83 -2.50 -4.17 1.27
CA LEU A 83 -2.58 -3.92 2.70
C LEU A 83 -2.78 -2.42 2.95
N GLU A 84 -3.88 -2.06 3.63
CA GLU A 84 -4.23 -0.67 3.91
C GLU A 84 -3.85 -0.23 5.31
N SER A 85 -3.93 -1.07 6.33
CA SER A 85 -3.46 -0.67 7.64
C SER A 85 -3.00 -1.84 8.47
N LEU A 86 -2.15 -1.53 9.44
CA LEU A 86 -1.65 -2.46 10.45
C LEU A 86 -1.59 -1.73 11.77
N GLU A 87 -2.48 -2.08 12.68
CA GLU A 87 -2.64 -1.43 13.97
C GLU A 87 -2.44 -2.43 15.10
N LEU A 88 -1.80 -2.00 16.19
CA LEU A 88 -1.79 -2.79 17.42
C LEU A 88 -2.97 -2.36 18.30
N SER A 89 -3.71 -3.33 18.81
CA SER A 89 -4.80 -3.08 19.75
C SER A 89 -4.32 -2.36 21.02
N PRO A 90 -5.21 -1.65 21.75
CA PRO A 90 -4.83 -0.95 22.99
C PRO A 90 -4.24 -1.85 24.08
N SER A 91 -4.55 -3.16 24.06
CA SER A 91 -3.99 -4.15 24.98
C SER A 91 -2.61 -4.66 24.56
N TYR A 92 -2.12 -4.25 23.38
CA TYR A 92 -0.85 -4.70 22.79
C TYR A 92 -0.76 -6.20 22.45
N ARG A 93 -1.90 -6.90 22.49
CA ARG A 93 -1.99 -8.35 22.21
C ARG A 93 -2.39 -8.66 20.78
N LEU A 94 -3.30 -7.89 20.20
CA LEU A 94 -3.81 -8.16 18.86
C LEU A 94 -3.19 -7.20 17.85
N ILE A 95 -2.63 -7.76 16.78
CA ILE A 95 -2.28 -7.03 15.56
C ILE A 95 -3.50 -7.09 14.64
N ARG A 96 -4.08 -5.95 14.33
CA ARG A 96 -5.23 -5.80 13.43
C ARG A 96 -4.74 -5.23 12.13
N GLY A 97 -5.29 -5.69 11.03
CA GLY A 97 -5.02 -5.05 9.75
C GLY A 97 -6.22 -5.01 8.85
N LYS A 98 -6.11 -4.18 7.82
CA LYS A 98 -7.11 -4.01 6.78
C LYS A 98 -6.48 -4.24 5.42
N VAL A 99 -7.21 -4.91 4.54
CA VAL A 99 -6.79 -5.20 3.16
C VAL A 99 -7.88 -4.77 2.20
N ALA A 100 -7.54 -3.94 1.23
CA ALA A 100 -8.43 -3.63 0.12
C ALA A 100 -8.19 -4.60 -1.03
N VAL A 101 -9.26 -5.05 -1.67
CA VAL A 101 -9.23 -5.91 -2.86
C VAL A 101 -10.14 -5.36 -3.95
N LEU A 102 -9.73 -5.51 -5.21
CA LEU A 102 -10.61 -5.16 -6.34
C LEU A 102 -11.79 -6.12 -6.40
N ASN A 103 -12.98 -5.60 -6.67
CA ASN A 103 -14.19 -6.40 -6.76
C ASN A 103 -14.30 -7.13 -8.11
N ILE A 104 -13.49 -8.18 -8.29
CA ILE A 104 -13.42 -8.99 -9.54
C ILE A 104 -14.59 -9.99 -9.62
N ALA A 105 -14.91 -10.65 -8.51
CA ALA A 105 -16.07 -11.56 -8.40
C ALA A 105 -16.59 -11.57 -6.96
N PHE A 106 -17.81 -12.07 -6.76
CA PHE A 106 -18.44 -12.11 -5.44
C PHE A 106 -17.69 -13.00 -4.44
N GLN A 107 -17.35 -14.23 -4.84
CA GLN A 107 -16.60 -15.16 -3.99
C GLN A 107 -15.12 -14.78 -3.97
N LYS A 108 -14.66 -14.37 -2.79
CA LYS A 108 -13.30 -13.89 -2.55
C LYS A 108 -12.72 -14.65 -1.38
N ASP A 109 -11.49 -15.16 -1.54
CA ASP A 109 -10.71 -15.73 -0.45
C ASP A 109 -9.47 -14.85 -0.24
N ILE A 110 -9.41 -14.22 0.94
CA ILE A 110 -8.34 -13.33 1.35
C ILE A 110 -7.67 -13.94 2.55
N SER A 111 -6.35 -14.09 2.48
CA SER A 111 -5.56 -14.69 3.55
C SER A 111 -4.28 -13.88 3.78
N ILE A 112 -3.92 -13.69 5.03
CA ILE A 112 -2.64 -13.10 5.44
C ILE A 112 -1.71 -14.23 5.81
N LEU A 113 -0.59 -14.32 5.11
CA LEU A 113 0.48 -15.26 5.41
C LEU A 113 1.57 -14.50 6.16
N PHE A 114 2.10 -15.10 7.21
CA PHE A 114 3.11 -14.47 8.04
C PHE A 114 4.10 -15.46 8.64
N SER A 115 5.26 -14.94 9.02
CA SER A 115 6.39 -15.72 9.54
C SER A 115 7.27 -14.87 10.47
N LEU A 116 7.90 -15.51 11.45
CA LEU A 116 8.89 -14.91 12.34
C LEU A 116 10.32 -15.42 12.07
N ASP A 117 10.49 -16.38 11.17
CA ASP A 117 11.71 -17.18 11.02
C ASP A 117 12.27 -17.19 9.59
N ASN A 118 12.01 -16.10 8.85
CA ASN A 118 12.33 -15.95 7.42
C ASN A 118 11.66 -17.01 6.55
N TRP A 119 10.36 -17.23 6.74
CA TRP A 119 9.51 -18.13 5.94
C TRP A 119 9.89 -19.63 6.02
N LYS A 120 10.61 -20.05 7.07
CA LYS A 120 10.80 -21.49 7.32
C LYS A 120 9.51 -22.12 7.82
N THR A 121 8.78 -21.39 8.66
CA THR A 121 7.41 -21.67 9.04
C THR A 121 6.49 -20.56 8.55
N VAL A 122 5.28 -20.96 8.16
CA VAL A 122 4.26 -20.05 7.66
C VAL A 122 2.98 -20.30 8.43
N SER A 123 2.46 -19.23 9.01
CA SER A 123 1.15 -19.17 9.63
C SER A 123 0.21 -18.38 8.72
N GLU A 124 -1.06 -18.72 8.74
CA GLU A 124 -2.08 -18.13 7.88
C GLU A 124 -3.31 -17.75 8.69
N VAL A 125 -3.88 -16.58 8.39
CA VAL A 125 -5.18 -16.16 8.92
C VAL A 125 -6.07 -15.66 7.78
N ALA A 126 -7.34 -16.07 7.79
CA ALA A 126 -8.32 -15.56 6.85
C ALA A 126 -8.74 -14.13 7.22
N ALA A 127 -8.99 -13.29 6.21
CA ALA A 127 -9.56 -11.98 6.42
C ALA A 127 -11.08 -12.02 6.22
N GLU A 128 -11.80 -11.24 7.01
CA GLU A 128 -13.26 -11.15 6.98
C GLU A 128 -13.71 -9.87 6.30
N HIS A 129 -14.79 -9.94 5.51
CA HIS A 129 -15.34 -8.77 4.83
C HIS A 129 -15.80 -7.73 5.85
N LEU A 130 -15.38 -6.48 5.64
CA LEU A 130 -15.72 -5.35 6.51
C LEU A 130 -16.71 -4.40 5.83
N GLN A 131 -16.40 -3.95 4.62
CA GLN A 131 -17.24 -3.02 3.87
C GLN A 131 -16.89 -3.04 2.38
N SER A 132 -17.79 -2.53 1.54
CA SER A 132 -17.54 -2.28 0.12
C SER A 132 -17.33 -0.79 -0.15
N HIS A 133 -16.43 -0.46 -1.05
CA HIS A 133 -16.21 0.91 -1.53
C HIS A 133 -16.91 1.12 -2.87
N HIS A 134 -17.59 2.25 -3.00
CA HIS A 134 -18.42 2.57 -4.14
C HIS A 134 -17.93 3.84 -4.82
N GLU A 135 -17.86 3.80 -6.15
CA GLU A 135 -17.72 4.99 -7.00
C GLU A 135 -19.03 5.17 -7.76
N GLY A 136 -19.84 6.14 -7.34
CA GLY A 136 -21.20 6.31 -7.82
C GLY A 136 -22.06 5.09 -7.47
N HIS A 137 -22.58 4.41 -8.50
CA HIS A 137 -23.43 3.22 -8.35
C HIS A 137 -22.67 1.89 -8.46
N SER A 138 -21.36 1.92 -8.71
CA SER A 138 -20.55 0.71 -8.91
C SER A 138 -19.69 0.42 -7.68
N VAL A 139 -19.60 -0.85 -7.28
CA VAL A 139 -18.63 -1.32 -6.27
C VAL A 139 -17.28 -1.48 -6.94
N VAL A 140 -16.29 -0.71 -6.51
CA VAL A 140 -14.93 -0.76 -7.08
C VAL A 140 -14.00 -1.67 -6.30
N SER A 141 -14.13 -1.70 -4.98
CA SER A 141 -13.29 -2.52 -4.11
C SER A 141 -14.03 -2.96 -2.86
N ASP A 142 -13.51 -3.98 -2.20
CA ASP A 142 -13.95 -4.43 -0.89
C ASP A 142 -12.80 -4.28 0.10
N LEU A 143 -13.15 -3.95 1.34
CA LEU A 143 -12.25 -3.86 2.47
C LEU A 143 -12.49 -5.07 3.37
N PHE A 144 -11.42 -5.77 3.69
CA PHE A 144 -11.39 -6.91 4.60
C PHE A 144 -10.56 -6.56 5.82
N SER A 145 -10.87 -7.19 6.95
CA SER A 145 -10.10 -7.05 8.19
C SER A 145 -9.61 -8.40 8.69
N PHE A 146 -8.44 -8.40 9.33
CA PHE A 146 -7.85 -9.60 9.92
C PHE A 146 -7.26 -9.29 11.29
N VAL A 147 -7.08 -10.33 12.09
CA VAL A 147 -6.51 -10.24 13.43
C VAL A 147 -5.48 -11.34 13.62
N ILE A 148 -4.29 -10.97 14.07
CA ILE A 148 -3.24 -11.89 14.52
C ILE A 148 -3.09 -11.71 16.03
N ASP A 149 -3.20 -12.79 16.78
CA ASP A 149 -2.96 -12.80 18.22
C ASP A 149 -1.46 -12.98 18.49
N LYS A 150 -0.84 -11.97 19.11
CA LYS A 150 0.58 -11.97 19.50
C LYS A 150 0.88 -13.07 20.51
N ASP A 151 -0.08 -13.46 21.34
CA ASP A 151 0.11 -14.52 22.35
C ASP A 151 0.28 -15.91 21.70
N ASN A 152 -0.17 -16.08 20.44
CA ASN A 152 -0.02 -17.30 19.65
C ASN A 152 1.25 -17.30 18.77
N LEU A 153 2.06 -16.25 18.83
CA LEU A 153 3.27 -16.14 18.03
C LEU A 153 4.48 -16.78 18.74
N PRO A 154 5.32 -17.56 18.04
CA PRO A 154 6.58 -18.08 18.57
C PRO A 154 7.65 -16.97 18.65
N LEU A 155 7.48 -16.03 19.60
CA LEU A 155 8.37 -14.87 19.78
C LEU A 155 9.78 -15.24 20.27
N ASP A 156 9.98 -16.48 20.71
CA ASP A 156 11.30 -17.06 21.00
C ASP A 156 12.16 -17.23 19.74
N THR A 157 11.52 -17.35 18.58
CA THR A 157 12.18 -17.56 17.29
C THR A 157 12.63 -16.24 16.64
N GLY A 158 12.03 -15.12 17.03
CA GLY A 158 12.35 -13.80 16.52
C GLY A 158 11.31 -12.76 16.90
N ASN A 159 11.69 -11.49 16.77
CA ASN A 159 10.85 -10.33 17.09
C ASN A 159 10.45 -9.53 15.84
N ILE A 160 10.81 -9.98 14.64
CA ILE A 160 10.43 -9.34 13.37
C ILE A 160 9.43 -10.22 12.64
N LEU A 161 8.16 -9.83 12.69
CA LEU A 161 7.09 -10.48 11.94
C LEU A 161 7.14 -10.00 10.49
N GLN A 162 7.19 -10.94 9.55
CA GLN A 162 7.05 -10.69 8.12
C GLN A 162 5.67 -11.15 7.68
N LEU A 163 5.01 -10.38 6.80
CA LEU A 163 3.68 -10.72 6.30
C LEU A 163 3.49 -10.32 4.83
N CYS A 164 2.63 -11.07 4.16
CA CYS A 164 2.12 -10.79 2.83
C CYS A 164 0.62 -11.16 2.77
N ALA A 165 -0.10 -10.55 1.84
CA ALA A 165 -1.53 -10.79 1.65
C ALA A 165 -1.76 -11.55 0.34
N ARG A 166 -2.69 -12.50 0.36
CA ARG A 166 -3.09 -13.32 -0.78
C ARG A 166 -4.57 -13.08 -1.07
N TYR A 167 -4.90 -12.94 -2.35
CA TYR A 167 -6.28 -12.81 -2.83
C TYR A 167 -6.52 -13.82 -3.95
N ALA A 168 -7.34 -14.82 -3.66
CA ALA A 168 -7.82 -15.79 -4.63
C ALA A 168 -9.26 -15.46 -5.04
N VAL A 169 -9.47 -15.30 -6.36
CA VAL A 169 -10.76 -14.94 -6.94
C VAL A 169 -10.84 -15.42 -8.38
N ALA A 170 -11.98 -15.98 -8.79
CA ALA A 170 -12.23 -16.40 -10.18
C ALA A 170 -11.07 -17.21 -10.81
N ASN A 171 -10.49 -18.15 -10.04
CA ASN A 171 -9.33 -18.98 -10.43
C ASN A 171 -8.02 -18.21 -10.69
N GLN A 172 -7.93 -16.96 -10.22
CA GLN A 172 -6.73 -16.14 -10.26
C GLN A 172 -6.18 -15.95 -8.84
N LEU A 173 -4.88 -15.75 -8.76
CA LEU A 173 -4.16 -15.56 -7.50
C LEU A 173 -3.34 -14.28 -7.56
N PHE A 174 -3.62 -13.38 -6.62
CA PHE A 174 -2.91 -12.12 -6.48
C PHE A 174 -2.21 -12.04 -5.13
N TRP A 175 -1.11 -11.30 -5.11
CA TRP A 175 -0.27 -11.13 -3.92
C TRP A 175 0.04 -9.67 -3.70
N ASP A 176 0.00 -9.28 -2.43
CA ASP A 176 0.68 -8.09 -1.94
C ASP A 176 1.79 -8.53 -1.00
N ASN A 177 3.01 -8.58 -1.53
CA ASN A 177 4.23 -8.89 -0.80
C ASN A 177 5.14 -7.66 -0.67
N ASN A 178 4.60 -6.44 -0.77
CA ASN A 178 5.36 -5.20 -0.74
C ASN A 178 6.59 -5.22 -1.67
N ASN A 179 6.38 -5.53 -2.95
CA ASN A 179 7.45 -5.62 -3.96
C ASN A 179 8.60 -6.53 -3.49
N GLU A 180 8.26 -7.76 -3.10
CA GLU A 180 9.19 -8.81 -2.63
C GLU A 180 9.88 -8.55 -1.27
N ARG A 181 9.62 -7.40 -0.63
CA ARG A 181 10.21 -7.08 0.69
C ARG A 181 9.40 -7.60 1.87
N ASN A 182 8.13 -7.95 1.63
CA ASN A 182 7.09 -8.23 2.61
C ASN A 182 6.86 -7.05 3.56
N TYR A 183 5.76 -7.02 4.30
CA TYR A 183 5.61 -6.04 5.38
C TYR A 183 6.30 -6.58 6.63
N ARG A 184 7.13 -5.74 7.27
CA ARG A 184 7.96 -6.12 8.42
C ARG A 184 7.55 -5.31 9.64
N ILE A 185 7.22 -6.00 10.72
CA ILE A 185 6.79 -5.42 11.99
C ILE A 185 7.77 -5.86 13.08
N HIS A 186 8.39 -4.90 13.76
CA HIS A 186 9.15 -5.17 14.97
C HIS A 186 8.20 -5.23 16.17
N LEU A 187 8.08 -6.43 16.75
CA LEU A 187 7.32 -6.73 17.95
C LEU A 187 8.23 -6.54 19.16
N VAL A 188 8.05 -5.44 19.89
CA VAL A 188 8.80 -5.25 21.14
C VAL A 188 8.06 -5.98 22.26
N THR A 189 8.80 -6.78 23.01
CA THR A 189 8.38 -7.42 24.26
C THR A 189 8.52 -6.46 25.43
#